data_AF-A0A7S2VJG3-F1
#
_entry.id   AF-A0A7S2VJG3-F1
#
_cell.length_a   1.000
_cell.length_b   1.000
_cell.length_c   1.000
_cell.angle_alpha   90.00
_cell.angle_beta   90.00
_cell.angle_gamma   90.00
#
_symmetry.space_group_name_H-M   'P 1'
#
loop_
_entity.id
_entity.type
_entity.pdbx_description
1 polymer ?
#
loop_
_entity_poly.entity_id
_entity_poly.type
_entity_poly.pdbx_seq_one_letter_code
_entity_poly.pdbx_strand_id
1 'polypeptide(L)'
;NKEYEKLAIFGSVRGRRGAELKVLSAVETKVPGYYERIRDDVLSRDKGKDESETWGTDTMVFQDDELSYALGKQGGTRKKLERSSGAIVQYVGHNALFSGTRHERRQAREY
;
A
#
# COMPACT_ATOMS: atom_id res chain seq x y z
N ASN A 1 -12.81 18.71 -17.70
CA ASN A 1 -12.38 17.30 -17.60
C ASN A 1 -10.87 17.25 -17.67
N LYS A 2 -10.20 16.73 -16.64
CA LYS A 2 -8.78 16.34 -16.78
C LYS A 2 -8.77 15.02 -17.56
N GLU A 3 -8.03 14.97 -18.66
CA GLU A 3 -7.76 13.72 -19.37
C GLU A 3 -6.64 12.97 -18.65
N TYR A 4 -6.82 11.67 -18.45
CA TYR A 4 -5.84 10.82 -17.79
C TYR A 4 -5.62 9.56 -18.64
N GLU A 5 -4.35 9.15 -18.72
CA GLU A 5 -3.99 7.86 -19.29
C GLU A 5 -4.41 6.72 -18.35
N LYS A 6 -4.81 5.58 -18.93
CA LYS A 6 -5.21 4.39 -18.18
C LYS A 6 -4.06 3.41 -18.07
N LEU A 7 -3.69 3.04 -16.85
CA LEU A 7 -2.72 1.98 -16.59
C LEU A 7 -3.44 0.65 -16.34
N ALA A 8 -3.12 -0.37 -17.14
CA ALA A 8 -3.53 -1.74 -16.91
C ALA A 8 -2.37 -2.57 -16.35
N ILE A 9 -2.63 -3.36 -15.29
CA ILE A 9 -1.62 -4.21 -14.63
C ILE A 9 -2.11 -5.65 -14.65
N PHE A 10 -1.27 -6.57 -15.12
CA PHE A 10 -1.58 -7.99 -15.25
C PHE A 10 -0.65 -8.84 -14.38
N GLY A 11 -1.08 -10.05 -14.04
CA GLY A 11 -0.33 -11.00 -13.21
C GLY A 11 -1.13 -11.52 -12.02
N SER A 12 -0.45 -12.15 -11.06
CA SER A 12 -1.08 -12.63 -9.82
C SER A 12 -1.64 -11.48 -8.99
N VAL A 13 -2.60 -11.76 -8.10
CA VAL A 13 -3.19 -10.74 -7.20
C VAL A 13 -2.09 -9.97 -6.45
N ARG A 14 -1.10 -10.70 -5.93
CA ARG A 14 0.07 -10.13 -5.25
C ARG A 14 0.92 -9.27 -6.18
N GLY A 15 1.24 -9.76 -7.37
CA GLY A 15 2.04 -9.03 -8.36
C GLY A 15 1.36 -7.72 -8.80
N ARG A 16 0.06 -7.78 -9.09
CA ARG A 16 -0.73 -6.60 -9.46
C ARG A 16 -0.76 -5.58 -8.35
N ARG A 17 -1.04 -6.00 -7.10
CA ARG A 17 -1.08 -5.09 -5.95
C ARG A 17 0.26 -4.42 -5.69
N GLY A 18 1.35 -5.17 -5.76
CA GLY A 18 2.70 -4.62 -5.57
C GLY A 18 3.02 -3.53 -6.59
N ALA A 19 2.73 -3.80 -7.87
CA ALA A 19 2.92 -2.83 -8.95
C ALA A 19 2.01 -1.60 -8.81
N GLU A 20 0.72 -1.82 -8.52
CA GLU A 20 -0.27 -0.76 -8.28
C GLU A 20 0.18 0.19 -7.17
N LEU A 21 0.46 -0.32 -5.97
CA LEU A 21 0.85 0.51 -4.84
C LEU A 21 2.15 1.28 -5.11
N LYS A 22 3.08 0.69 -5.88
CA LYS A 22 4.32 1.36 -6.26
C LYS A 22 4.06 2.57 -7.16
N VAL A 23 3.16 2.44 -8.13
CA VAL A 23 2.75 3.53 -9.03
C VAL A 23 2.01 4.61 -8.25
N LEU A 24 1.04 4.23 -7.42
CA LEU A 24 0.28 5.17 -6.58
C LEU A 24 1.21 5.99 -5.68
N SER A 25 2.19 5.33 -5.04
CA SER A 25 3.20 5.99 -4.21
C SER A 25 4.07 6.95 -5.00
N ALA A 26 4.50 6.58 -6.21
CA ALA A 26 5.30 7.42 -7.07
C ALA A 26 4.54 8.69 -7.50
N VAL A 27 3.27 8.56 -7.88
CA VAL A 27 2.42 9.70 -8.25
C VAL A 27 2.24 10.64 -7.05
N GLU A 28 1.87 10.12 -5.89
CA GLU A 28 1.64 10.92 -4.69
C GLU A 28 2.92 11.62 -4.20
N THR A 29 4.09 10.99 -4.38
CA THR A 29 5.39 11.62 -4.07
C THR A 29 5.70 12.79 -5.01
N LYS A 30 5.27 12.72 -6.27
CA LYS A 30 5.52 13.77 -7.27
C LYS A 30 4.47 14.88 -7.23
N VAL A 31 3.24 14.53 -6.88
CA VAL A 31 2.12 15.45 -6.78
C VAL A 31 1.40 15.13 -5.45
N PRO A 32 1.86 15.71 -4.33
CA PRO A 32 1.20 15.50 -3.04
C PRO A 32 -0.27 15.94 -3.08
N GLY A 33 -1.15 15.14 -2.47
CA GLY A 33 -2.59 15.38 -2.47
C GLY A 33 -3.28 14.99 -3.79
N TYR A 34 -2.63 14.22 -4.66
CA TYR A 34 -3.24 13.79 -5.92
C TYR A 34 -4.41 12.83 -5.69
N TYR A 35 -4.29 11.93 -4.70
CA TYR A 35 -5.36 10.99 -4.35
C TYR A 35 -6.11 11.42 -3.07
N GLU A 36 -7.29 12.02 -3.24
CA GLU A 36 -8.12 12.49 -2.12
C GLU A 36 -8.62 11.35 -1.21
N ARG A 37 -8.87 10.15 -1.78
CA ARG A 37 -9.50 9.02 -1.08
C ARG A 37 -8.76 7.71 -1.28
N ILE A 38 -7.41 7.76 -1.30
CA ILE A 38 -6.58 6.58 -1.60
C ILE A 38 -6.90 5.38 -0.71
N ARG A 39 -7.23 5.60 0.57
CA ARG A 39 -7.66 4.57 1.51
C ARG A 39 -8.88 3.82 0.98
N ASP A 40 -9.94 4.53 0.65
CA ASP A 40 -11.20 3.90 0.24
C ASP A 40 -11.07 3.24 -1.14
N ASP A 41 -10.29 3.85 -2.03
CA ASP A 41 -10.14 3.42 -3.41
C ASP A 41 -9.46 2.04 -3.55
N VAL A 42 -8.62 1.65 -2.58
CA VAL A 42 -7.83 0.40 -2.64
C VAL A 42 -8.28 -0.70 -1.68
N LEU A 43 -9.06 -0.39 -0.63
CA LEU A 43 -9.49 -1.36 0.38
C LEU A 43 -10.35 -2.49 -0.18
N SER A 44 -11.20 -2.18 -1.16
CA SER A 44 -12.14 -3.15 -1.76
C SER A 44 -11.51 -4.00 -2.88
N ARG A 45 -10.36 -3.58 -3.43
CA ARG A 45 -9.74 -4.24 -4.59
C ARG A 45 -9.27 -5.65 -4.24
N ASP A 46 -9.59 -6.61 -5.10
CA ASP A 46 -9.16 -8.01 -5.02
C ASP A 46 -9.41 -8.72 -3.67
N LYS A 47 -10.36 -8.23 -2.86
CA LYS A 47 -10.74 -8.83 -1.58
C LYS A 47 -11.10 -10.31 -1.77
N GLY A 48 -10.45 -11.18 -1.00
CA GLY A 48 -10.64 -12.62 -1.02
C GLY A 48 -10.22 -13.32 -2.33
N LYS A 49 -9.45 -12.66 -3.20
CA LYS A 49 -9.04 -13.25 -4.50
C LYS A 49 -7.75 -14.06 -4.47
N ASP A 50 -7.27 -14.44 -3.30
CA ASP A 50 -6.21 -15.45 -3.16
C ASP A 50 -6.80 -16.83 -2.83
N GLU A 51 -5.98 -17.86 -2.85
CA GLU A 51 -6.38 -19.24 -2.57
C GLU A 51 -6.95 -19.43 -1.15
N SER A 52 -6.52 -18.60 -0.19
CA SER A 52 -7.02 -18.65 1.18
C SER A 52 -8.30 -17.82 1.42
N GLU A 53 -8.78 -17.12 0.40
CA GLU A 53 -9.89 -16.15 0.47
C GLU A 53 -9.71 -15.06 1.54
N THR A 54 -8.47 -14.80 1.97
CA THR A 54 -8.15 -13.81 3.00
C THR A 54 -7.44 -12.57 2.49
N TRP A 55 -7.17 -12.48 1.19
CA TRP A 55 -6.54 -11.33 0.57
C TRP A 55 -7.31 -10.06 0.87
N GLY A 56 -6.57 -8.99 1.13
CA GLY A 56 -7.13 -7.67 1.30
C GLY A 56 -6.06 -6.62 1.51
N THR A 57 -6.50 -5.45 1.95
CA THR A 57 -5.65 -4.34 2.32
C THR A 57 -6.15 -3.76 3.63
N ASP A 58 -5.21 -3.42 4.51
CA ASP A 58 -5.45 -2.62 5.70
C ASP A 58 -4.69 -1.29 5.56
N THR A 59 -5.17 -0.25 6.24
CA THR A 59 -4.57 1.09 6.15
C THR A 59 -4.33 1.68 7.53
N MET A 60 -3.27 2.48 7.66
CA MET A 60 -2.99 3.32 8.82
C MET A 60 -2.60 4.72 8.32
N VAL A 61 -3.04 5.76 9.03
CA VAL A 61 -2.71 7.15 8.70
C VAL A 61 -1.66 7.63 9.68
N PHE A 62 -0.54 8.13 9.17
CA PHE A 62 0.47 8.81 9.98
C PHE A 62 0.08 10.26 10.21
N GLN A 63 0.41 10.77 11.38
CA GLN A 63 0.51 12.21 11.58
C GLN A 63 1.80 12.75 10.92
N ASP A 64 1.83 14.06 10.63
CA ASP A 64 2.94 14.71 9.90
C ASP A 64 4.31 14.51 10.59
N ASP A 65 4.32 14.47 11.92
CA ASP A 65 5.51 14.25 12.74
C ASP A 65 5.96 12.78 12.76
N GLU A 66 5.03 11.84 12.66
CA GLU A 66 5.29 10.39 12.61
C GLU A 66 5.83 9.93 11.25
N LEU A 67 5.45 10.60 10.16
CA LEU A 67 5.79 10.15 8.80
C LEU A 67 7.32 10.15 8.58
N SER A 68 8.00 11.19 9.07
CA SER A 68 9.45 11.33 8.94
C SER A 68 10.21 10.19 9.65
N TYR A 69 9.69 9.73 10.79
CA TYR A 69 10.22 8.60 11.54
C TYR A 69 9.87 7.25 10.89
N ALA A 70 8.61 7.08 10.46
CA ALA A 70 8.11 5.85 9.84
C ALA A 70 8.76 5.57 8.47
N LEU A 71 9.05 6.61 7.69
CA LEU A 71 9.77 6.49 6.43
C LEU A 71 11.21 5.99 6.63
N GLY A 72 11.85 6.41 7.73
CA GLY A 72 13.25 6.11 8.03
C GLY A 72 14.23 6.52 6.92
N LYS A 73 15.53 6.28 7.13
CA LYS A 73 16.54 6.50 6.07
C LYS A 73 16.32 5.47 4.95
N GLN A 74 15.95 5.93 3.75
CA GLN A 74 15.74 5.12 2.53
C GLN A 74 14.67 4.01 2.62
N GLY A 75 13.61 4.19 3.42
CA GLY A 75 12.55 3.18 3.54
C GLY A 75 12.97 1.93 4.29
N GLY A 76 13.98 2.03 5.17
CA GLY A 76 14.51 0.90 5.93
C GLY A 76 13.45 0.23 6.82
N THR A 77 12.62 1.01 7.50
CA THR A 77 11.52 0.52 8.34
C THR A 77 10.50 -0.26 7.51
N ARG A 78 10.01 0.34 6.41
CA ARG A 78 9.12 -0.32 5.44
C ARG A 78 9.65 -1.66 4.96
N LYS A 79 10.93 -1.72 4.54
CA LYS A 79 11.57 -2.95 4.06
C LYS A 79 11.67 -4.02 5.16
N LYS A 80 11.89 -3.62 6.41
CA LYS A 80 11.90 -4.55 7.56
C LYS A 80 10.50 -5.13 7.79
N LEU A 81 9.46 -4.29 7.79
CA LEU A 81 8.06 -4.73 7.90
C LEU A 81 7.68 -5.69 6.79
N GLU A 82 8.01 -5.39 5.53
CA GLU A 82 7.74 -6.30 4.40
C GLU A 82 8.41 -7.66 4.60
N ARG A 83 9.66 -7.68 5.06
CA ARG A 83 10.43 -8.92 5.26
C ARG A 83 9.93 -9.73 6.46
N SER A 84 9.55 -9.09 7.56
CA SER A 84 9.10 -9.79 8.77
C SER A 84 7.66 -10.28 8.67
N SER A 85 6.78 -9.52 8.00
CA SER A 85 5.36 -9.83 7.93
C SER A 85 4.96 -10.63 6.68
N GLY A 86 5.75 -10.57 5.61
CA GLY A 86 5.35 -11.06 4.30
C GLY A 86 4.32 -10.17 3.60
N ALA A 87 3.81 -9.11 4.23
CA ALA A 87 2.90 -8.17 3.57
C ALA A 87 3.62 -7.30 2.53
N ILE A 88 2.86 -6.82 1.54
CA ILE A 88 3.26 -5.66 0.74
C ILE A 88 3.00 -4.42 1.61
N VAL A 89 4.02 -3.62 1.86
CA VAL A 89 3.91 -2.40 2.66
C VAL A 89 4.31 -1.20 1.80
N GLN A 90 3.40 -0.26 1.63
CA GLN A 90 3.66 0.93 0.83
C GLN A 90 3.08 2.17 1.49
N TYR A 91 3.82 3.27 1.38
CA TYR A 91 3.37 4.59 1.81
C TYR A 91 2.89 5.38 0.60
N VAL A 92 1.68 5.91 0.68
CA VAL A 92 1.07 6.80 -0.32
C VAL A 92 0.59 8.05 0.42
N GLY A 93 1.40 9.10 0.35
CA GLY A 93 1.23 10.28 1.19
C GLY A 93 1.35 9.89 2.67
N HIS A 94 0.38 10.30 3.47
CA HIS A 94 0.28 9.94 4.90
C HIS A 94 -0.32 8.55 5.16
N ASN A 95 -0.69 7.80 4.12
CA ASN A 95 -1.31 6.49 4.29
C ASN A 95 -0.27 5.37 4.17
N ALA A 96 -0.13 4.56 5.22
CA ALA A 96 0.47 3.23 5.12
C ALA A 96 -0.58 2.22 4.67
N LEU A 97 -0.25 1.46 3.63
CA LEU A 97 -1.08 0.39 3.09
C LEU A 97 -0.35 -0.94 3.27
N PHE A 98 -1.08 -1.90 3.84
CA PHE A 98 -0.61 -3.26 4.10
C PHE A 98 -1.47 -4.20 3.29
N SER A 99 -0.92 -4.87 2.29
CA SER A 99 -1.67 -5.81 1.44
C SER A 99 -1.08 -7.21 1.50
N GLY A 100 -1.95 -8.20 1.50
CA GLY A 100 -1.58 -9.60 1.71
C GLY A 100 -2.74 -10.41 2.25
N THR A 101 -2.47 -11.61 2.73
CA THR A 101 -3.38 -12.43 3.53
C THR A 101 -3.74 -11.74 4.85
N ARG A 102 -4.79 -12.19 5.52
CA ARG A 102 -5.18 -11.64 6.83
C ARG A 102 -4.04 -11.75 7.86
N HIS A 103 -3.28 -12.85 7.83
CA HIS A 103 -2.15 -13.05 8.73
C HIS A 103 -1.01 -12.05 8.44
N GLU A 104 -0.58 -11.95 7.18
CA GLU A 104 0.49 -11.02 6.78
C GLU A 104 0.18 -9.57 7.19
N ARG A 105 -1.06 -9.10 6.92
CA ARG A 105 -1.46 -7.72 7.27
C ARG A 105 -1.55 -7.47 8.76
N ARG A 106 -1.91 -8.49 9.55
CA ARG A 106 -1.92 -8.38 11.01
C ARG A 106 -0.50 -8.23 11.54
N GLN A 107 0.41 -9.11 11.12
CA GLN A 107 1.82 -9.03 11.50
C GLN A 107 2.43 -7.68 11.13
N ALA A 108 2.10 -7.14 9.94
CA ALA A 108 2.67 -5.87 9.49
C ALA A 108 2.21 -4.63 10.28
N ARG A 109 1.06 -4.70 10.97
CA ARG A 109 0.51 -3.60 11.78
C ARG A 109 0.95 -3.64 13.24
N GLU A 110 1.32 -4.82 13.73
CA GLU A 110 1.73 -5.02 15.13
C GLU A 110 3.22 -4.66 15.37
N TYR A 111 3.99 -4.41 14.30
CA TYR A 111 5.40 -3.99 14.32
C TYR A 111 5.57 -2.49 14.01
#